data_AF-A0A3B7RPF5-F1
#
_entry.id   AF-A0A3B7RPF5-F1
#
_cell.length_a   1.000
_cell.length_b   1.000
_cell.length_c   1.000
_cell.angle_alpha   90.00
_cell.angle_beta   90.00
_cell.angle_gamma   90.00
#
_symmetry.space_group_name_H-M   'P 1'
#
loop_
_entity.id
_entity.type
_entity.pdbx_description
1 polymer ?
#
loop_
_entity_poly.entity_id
_entity_poly.type
_entity_poly.pdbx_seq_one_letter_code
_entity_poly.pdbx_strand_id
1 'polypeptide(L)'
;MRLIPSEEHLFTSPLSVAQVLQTVQANTASSFVLGSPEAPFRGSLQGNNFAIWRLSLFTNWANRPHVTGRVAPNPNGAGSVVWLRQRANLVAFWASGTIALLLATGIMGLIWDAMPKNQLYPPYYLFPFIIPVFVFSFTLVPFKLAAAENRSMLTGLLRLQPSGKA
;
A
#
# COMPACT_ATOMS: atom_id res chain seq x y z
N MET A 1 17.06 -10.17 0.10
CA MET A 1 16.12 -9.31 0.87
C MET A 1 15.33 -8.44 -0.10
N ARG A 2 14.00 -8.46 -0.09
CA ARG A 2 13.19 -7.45 -0.81
C ARG A 2 13.20 -6.17 0.02
N LEU A 3 13.80 -5.10 -0.51
CA LEU A 3 13.94 -3.80 0.16
C LEU A 3 12.64 -2.99 0.22
N ILE A 4 11.61 -3.40 -0.53
CA ILE A 4 10.34 -2.69 -0.64
C ILE A 4 9.22 -3.61 -0.12
N PRO A 5 8.37 -3.14 0.81
CA PRO A 5 7.17 -3.86 1.20
C PRO A 5 6.29 -4.17 -0.01
N SER A 6 5.98 -5.45 -0.20
CA SER A 6 5.11 -5.93 -1.27
C SER A 6 4.25 -7.08 -0.78
N GLU A 7 2.97 -7.06 -1.13
CA GLU A 7 2.03 -8.15 -0.88
C GLU A 7 1.53 -8.72 -2.20
N GLU A 8 1.48 -10.04 -2.30
CA GLU A 8 1.02 -10.77 -3.47
C GLU A 8 -0.06 -11.76 -3.02
N HIS A 9 -1.20 -11.73 -3.69
CA HIS A 9 -2.35 -12.56 -3.35
C HIS A 9 -3.02 -13.10 -4.61
N LEU A 10 -3.40 -14.38 -4.53
CA LEU A 10 -4.14 -15.08 -5.56
C LEU A 10 -5.62 -15.19 -5.15
N PHE A 11 -6.50 -14.78 -6.04
CA PHE A 11 -7.94 -14.88 -5.84
C PHE A 11 -8.63 -15.61 -6.98
N THR A 12 -9.75 -16.23 -6.68
CA THR A 12 -10.70 -16.75 -7.67
C THR A 12 -11.93 -15.86 -7.68
N SER A 13 -12.44 -15.56 -8.87
CA SER A 13 -13.70 -14.84 -9.08
C SER A 13 -14.65 -15.70 -9.91
N PRO A 14 -15.96 -15.70 -9.60
CA PRO A 14 -16.95 -16.32 -10.48
C PRO A 14 -17.12 -15.58 -11.82
N LEU A 15 -16.61 -14.34 -11.92
CA LEU A 15 -16.71 -13.52 -13.12
C LEU A 15 -15.75 -13.99 -14.21
N SER A 16 -16.15 -13.85 -15.48
CA SER A 16 -15.25 -14.08 -16.61
C SER A 16 -14.14 -13.03 -16.65
N VAL A 17 -13.05 -13.30 -17.38
CA VAL A 17 -11.93 -12.35 -17.53
C VAL A 17 -12.41 -10.99 -18.04
N ALA A 18 -13.30 -10.99 -19.05
CA ALA A 18 -13.86 -9.77 -19.62
C ALA A 18 -14.69 -8.99 -18.59
N GLN A 19 -15.52 -9.69 -17.80
CA GLN A 19 -16.34 -9.05 -16.76
C GLN A 19 -15.49 -8.43 -15.65
N VAL A 20 -14.42 -9.11 -15.22
CA VAL A 20 -13.47 -8.54 -14.27
C VAL A 20 -12.84 -7.26 -14.83
N LEU A 21 -12.31 -7.30 -16.05
CA LEU A 21 -11.67 -6.13 -16.66
C LEU A 21 -12.66 -4.97 -16.87
N GLN A 22 -13.88 -5.27 -17.30
CA GLN A 22 -14.93 -4.26 -17.46
C GLN A 22 -15.32 -3.64 -16.11
N THR A 23 -15.39 -4.45 -15.05
CA THR A 23 -15.72 -3.97 -13.70
C THR A 23 -14.61 -3.08 -13.15
N VAL A 24 -13.34 -3.48 -13.35
CA VAL A 24 -12.18 -2.64 -12.99
C VAL A 24 -12.20 -1.35 -13.80
N GLN A 25 -12.43 -1.42 -15.11
CA GLN A 25 -12.48 -0.24 -15.98
C GLN A 25 -13.61 0.73 -15.59
N ALA A 26 -14.81 0.23 -15.30
CA ALA A 26 -15.94 1.05 -14.85
C ALA A 26 -15.66 1.76 -13.51
N ASN A 27 -14.78 1.19 -12.68
CA ASN A 27 -14.40 1.72 -11.38
C ASN A 27 -13.04 2.46 -11.39
N THR A 28 -12.43 2.64 -12.56
CA THR A 28 -11.12 3.28 -12.73
C THR A 28 -11.25 4.49 -13.65
N ALA A 29 -10.97 5.69 -13.14
CA ALA A 29 -10.84 6.86 -14.02
C ALA A 29 -9.40 6.96 -14.57
N SER A 30 -9.30 7.31 -15.86
CA SER A 30 -8.05 7.42 -16.60
C SER A 30 -7.25 8.70 -16.30
N SER A 31 -7.91 9.77 -15.81
CA SER A 31 -7.27 11.06 -15.52
C SER A 31 -7.60 11.61 -14.14
N PHE A 32 -6.65 12.36 -13.55
CA PHE A 32 -6.90 13.17 -12.36
C PHE A 32 -7.38 14.55 -12.81
N VAL A 33 -8.69 14.80 -12.67
CA VAL A 33 -9.27 16.14 -12.81
C VAL A 33 -9.93 16.47 -11.47
N LEU A 34 -9.57 17.62 -10.90
CA LEU A 34 -10.18 18.12 -9.66
C LEU A 34 -11.69 18.32 -9.93
N GLY A 35 -12.56 17.61 -9.21
CA GLY A 35 -14.01 17.62 -9.45
C GLY A 35 -14.55 16.54 -10.40
N SER A 36 -13.71 15.61 -10.89
CA SER A 36 -14.17 14.43 -11.64
C SER A 36 -14.92 13.45 -10.73
N PRO A 37 -15.96 12.74 -11.24
CA PRO A 37 -16.74 11.77 -10.46
C PRO A 37 -15.88 10.75 -9.70
N GLU A 38 -16.45 10.31 -8.58
CA GLU A 38 -15.88 9.50 -7.50
C GLU A 38 -15.50 8.07 -7.89
N ALA A 39 -14.82 7.86 -9.02
CA ALA A 39 -14.33 6.52 -9.33
C ALA A 39 -13.35 6.10 -8.21
N PRO A 40 -13.56 4.94 -7.58
CA PRO A 40 -12.81 4.55 -6.38
C PRO A 40 -11.33 4.26 -6.68
N PHE A 41 -11.00 3.97 -7.94
CA PHE A 41 -9.65 3.75 -8.40
C PHE A 41 -9.26 4.71 -9.52
N ARG A 42 -7.95 4.86 -9.69
CA ARG A 42 -7.29 5.59 -10.77
C ARG A 42 -6.21 4.70 -11.36
N GLY A 43 -5.99 4.79 -12.65
CA GLY A 43 -4.97 3.99 -13.31
C GLY A 43 -5.30 3.60 -14.73
N SER A 44 -4.65 2.53 -15.19
CA SER A 44 -4.77 2.06 -16.57
C SER A 44 -4.95 0.55 -16.63
N LEU A 45 -5.63 0.10 -17.69
CA LEU A 45 -5.78 -1.29 -18.07
C LEU A 45 -5.06 -1.50 -19.40
N GLN A 46 -4.29 -2.58 -19.51
CA GLN A 46 -3.60 -2.98 -20.73
C GLN A 46 -3.80 -4.48 -20.95
N GLY A 47 -4.71 -4.83 -21.86
CA GLY A 47 -5.11 -6.21 -22.10
C GLY A 47 -5.66 -6.86 -20.83
N ASN A 48 -5.03 -7.97 -20.41
CA ASN A 48 -5.43 -8.72 -19.21
C ASN A 48 -4.75 -8.24 -17.91
N ASN A 49 -3.98 -7.16 -17.99
CA ASN A 49 -3.31 -6.56 -16.86
C ASN A 49 -3.93 -5.22 -16.51
N PHE A 50 -3.90 -4.85 -15.23
CA PHE A 50 -4.30 -3.53 -14.77
C PHE A 50 -3.31 -3.01 -13.74
N ALA A 51 -3.12 -1.70 -13.73
CA ALA A 51 -2.32 -0.99 -12.73
C ALA A 51 -3.18 0.17 -12.20
N ILE A 52 -3.65 0.01 -10.97
CA ILE A 52 -4.57 0.93 -10.32
C ILE A 52 -4.04 1.36 -8.95
N TRP A 53 -4.49 2.51 -8.48
CA TRP A 53 -4.25 3.04 -7.14
C TRP A 53 -5.48 3.79 -6.66
N ARG A 54 -5.59 3.96 -5.35
CA ARG A 54 -6.70 4.68 -4.71
C ARG A 54 -6.18 5.83 -3.86
N LEU A 55 -6.96 6.90 -3.79
CA LEU A 55 -6.83 7.94 -2.77
C LEU A 55 -7.51 7.42 -1.49
N SER A 56 -6.73 7.00 -0.49
CA SER A 56 -7.25 6.82 0.86
C SER A 56 -7.07 8.12 1.65
N LEU A 57 -8.06 8.47 2.46
CA LEU A 57 -8.00 9.60 3.40
C LEU A 57 -6.84 9.44 4.40
N PHE A 58 -6.43 8.18 4.65
CA PHE A 58 -5.38 7.83 5.59
C PHE A 58 -3.98 7.78 4.96
N THR A 59 -3.86 7.98 3.64
CA THR A 59 -2.57 7.93 2.93
C THR A 59 -2.31 9.22 2.17
N ASN A 60 -1.19 9.88 2.45
CA ASN A 60 -0.70 10.97 1.62
C ASN A 60 -0.40 10.48 0.19
N TRP A 61 -0.46 11.37 -0.81
CA TRP A 61 -0.19 11.09 -2.22
C TRP A 61 1.11 10.32 -2.45
N ALA A 62 2.11 10.54 -1.60
CA ALA A 62 3.38 9.85 -1.64
C ALA A 62 3.20 8.33 -1.37
N ASN A 63 2.49 7.93 -0.31
CA ASN A 63 2.47 6.54 0.16
C ASN A 63 1.43 5.63 -0.50
N ARG A 64 1.03 5.93 -1.75
CA ARG A 64 0.02 5.15 -2.47
C ARG A 64 0.57 3.76 -2.83
N PRO A 65 -0.01 2.66 -2.31
CA PRO A 65 0.35 1.35 -2.80
C PRO A 65 -0.21 1.19 -4.23
N HIS A 66 0.69 0.96 -5.18
CA HIS A 66 0.30 0.63 -6.54
C HIS A 66 -0.21 -0.81 -6.55
N VAL A 67 -1.45 -0.99 -7.00
CA VAL A 67 -2.07 -2.31 -7.18
C VAL A 67 -1.90 -2.70 -8.64
N THR A 68 -1.03 -3.65 -8.90
CA THR A 68 -0.89 -4.30 -10.19
C THR A 68 -1.64 -5.61 -10.16
N GLY A 69 -2.58 -5.80 -11.08
CA GLY A 69 -3.35 -7.02 -11.22
C GLY A 69 -3.16 -7.68 -12.57
N ARG A 70 -3.22 -9.01 -12.58
CA ARG A 70 -3.37 -9.82 -13.80
C ARG A 70 -4.62 -10.66 -13.67
N VAL A 71 -5.34 -10.85 -14.76
CA VAL A 71 -6.53 -11.70 -14.82
C VAL A 71 -6.31 -12.79 -15.86
N ALA A 72 -6.72 -14.02 -15.57
CA ALA A 72 -6.74 -15.11 -16.54
C ALA A 72 -7.94 -16.04 -16.27
N PRO A 73 -8.31 -16.90 -17.23
CA PRO A 73 -9.34 -17.90 -17.03
C PRO A 73 -8.97 -18.82 -15.87
N ASN A 74 -9.97 -19.26 -15.09
CA ASN A 74 -9.74 -20.22 -14.03
C ASN A 74 -9.37 -21.60 -14.64
N PRO A 75 -8.17 -22.16 -14.37
CA PRO A 75 -7.78 -23.46 -14.92
C PRO A 75 -8.57 -24.62 -14.31
N ASN A 76 -9.22 -24.42 -13.16
CA ASN A 76 -9.90 -25.48 -12.41
C ASN A 76 -11.44 -25.43 -12.52
N GLY A 77 -11.99 -24.59 -13.41
CA GLY A 77 -13.45 -24.49 -13.59
C GLY A 77 -13.90 -23.16 -14.18
N ALA A 78 -15.17 -22.81 -13.95
CA ALA A 78 -15.73 -21.54 -14.41
C ALA A 78 -15.11 -20.32 -13.70
N GLY A 79 -15.19 -19.15 -14.34
CA GLY A 79 -14.74 -17.87 -13.79
C GLY A 79 -13.30 -17.50 -14.16
N SER A 80 -12.65 -16.74 -13.29
CA SER A 80 -11.31 -16.20 -13.51
C SER A 80 -10.44 -16.27 -12.26
N VAL A 81 -9.14 -16.28 -12.48
CA VAL A 81 -8.12 -16.10 -11.44
C VAL A 81 -7.57 -14.68 -11.56
N VAL A 82 -7.50 -14.00 -10.42
CA VAL A 82 -6.98 -12.65 -10.30
C VAL A 82 -5.74 -12.68 -9.42
N TRP A 83 -4.59 -12.40 -10.00
CA TRP A 83 -3.35 -12.14 -9.27
C TRP A 83 -3.35 -10.67 -8.89
N LEU A 84 -3.32 -10.35 -7.60
CA LEU A 84 -3.16 -9.00 -7.11
C LEU A 84 -1.80 -8.86 -6.46
N ARG A 85 -1.05 -7.86 -6.90
CA ARG A 85 0.22 -7.46 -6.30
C ARG A 85 0.15 -6.01 -5.89
N GLN A 86 0.44 -5.73 -4.63
CA GLN A 86 0.51 -4.40 -4.08
C GLN A 86 1.95 -4.10 -3.68
N ARG A 87 2.47 -2.97 -4.13
CA ARG A 87 3.82 -2.52 -3.79
C ARG A 87 3.78 -1.12 -3.21
N ALA A 88 4.56 -0.88 -2.16
CA ALA A 88 4.80 0.47 -1.68
C ALA A 88 5.52 1.28 -2.76
N ASN A 89 5.21 2.57 -2.86
CA ASN A 89 5.97 3.49 -3.70
C ASN A 89 7.36 3.68 -3.08
N LEU A 90 8.42 3.33 -3.82
CA LEU A 90 9.79 3.37 -3.34
C LEU A 90 10.22 4.80 -2.95
N VAL A 91 9.88 5.80 -3.78
CA VAL A 91 10.26 7.20 -3.52
C VAL A 91 9.61 7.69 -2.22
N ALA A 92 8.35 7.35 -2.01
CA ALA A 92 7.63 7.76 -0.82
C ALA A 92 8.02 6.98 0.43
N PHE A 93 8.34 5.70 0.29
CA PHE A 93 8.88 4.88 1.36
C PHE A 93 10.20 5.47 1.86
N TRP A 94 11.12 5.81 0.96
CA TRP A 94 12.40 6.44 1.33
C TRP A 94 12.21 7.86 1.85
N ALA A 95 11.37 8.69 1.22
CA ALA A 95 11.09 10.04 1.70
C ALA A 95 10.51 10.03 3.12
N SER A 96 9.59 9.11 3.41
CA SER A 96 9.03 8.94 4.76
C SER A 96 10.09 8.47 5.75
N GLY A 97 10.97 7.56 5.34
CA GLY A 97 12.13 7.14 6.13
C GLY A 97 13.09 8.27 6.44
N THR A 98 13.39 9.14 5.47
CA THR A 98 14.24 10.32 5.64
C THR A 98 13.60 11.34 6.58
N ILE A 99 12.30 11.62 6.44
CA ILE A 99 11.57 12.51 7.35
C ILE A 99 11.58 11.95 8.78
N ALA A 100 11.35 10.64 8.94
CA ALA A 100 11.41 9.97 10.24
C ALA A 100 12.82 10.08 10.86
N LEU A 101 13.87 9.92 10.05
CA LEU A 101 15.25 10.08 10.49
C LEU A 101 15.55 11.52 10.93
N LEU A 102 15.12 12.52 10.15
CA LEU A 102 15.27 13.93 10.48
C LEU A 102 14.53 14.29 11.77
N LEU A 103 13.31 13.79 11.94
CA LEU A 103 12.52 14.03 13.14
C LEU A 103 13.15 13.36 14.37
N ALA A 104 13.63 12.12 14.24
CA ALA A 104 14.34 11.41 15.30
C ALA A 104 15.63 12.15 15.70
N THR A 105 16.37 12.69 14.73
CA THR A 105 17.59 13.49 14.98
C THR A 105 17.25 14.84 15.62
N GLY A 106 16.17 15.49 15.22
CA GLY A 106 15.69 16.73 15.85
C GLY A 106 15.24 16.52 17.29
N ILE A 107 14.49 15.45 17.56
CA ILE A 107 14.13 15.04 18.93
C ILE A 107 15.38 14.70 19.74
N MET A 108 16.41 14.09 19.13
CA MET A 108 17.70 13.87 19.77
C MET A 108 18.35 15.16 20.24
N GLY A 109 18.41 16.17 19.35
CA GLY A 109 19.01 17.46 19.66
C GLY A 109 18.30 18.16 20.82
N LEU A 110 16.96 18.11 20.84
CA LEU A 110 16.15 18.70 21.91
C LEU A 110 16.33 17.97 23.25
N ILE A 111 16.39 16.64 23.25
CA ILE A 111 16.60 15.84 24.46
C ILE A 111 18.03 16.02 24.99
N TRP A 112 19.01 16.15 24.09
CA TRP A 112 20.42 16.35 24.45
C TRP A 112 20.65 17.71 25.11
N ASP A 113 20.04 18.77 24.58
CA ASP A 113 20.15 20.12 25.11
C ASP A 113 19.46 20.28 26.49
N ALA A 114 18.35 19.56 26.69
CA ALA A 114 17.59 19.59 27.95
C ALA A 114 18.19 18.71 29.07
N MET A 115 19.36 18.09 28.87
CA MET A 115 19.88 17.04 29.74
C MET A 115 20.66 17.61 30.94
N PRO A 116 20.27 17.33 32.20
CA PRO A 116 21.08 17.70 33.35
C PRO A 116 22.35 16.84 33.39
N LYS A 117 23.52 17.48 33.54
CA LYS A 117 24.87 16.89 33.46
C LYS A 117 25.17 15.69 34.39
N ASN A 118 24.25 15.33 35.29
CA ASN A 118 24.44 14.34 36.36
C ASN A 118 23.55 13.07 36.24
N GLN A 119 22.88 12.83 35.10
CA GLN A 119 22.05 11.62 34.93
C GLN A 119 22.88 10.37 34.59
N LEU A 120 22.76 9.32 35.43
CA LEU A 120 23.44 8.02 35.27
C LEU A 120 22.88 7.14 34.13
N TYR A 121 21.65 7.39 33.69
CA TYR A 121 21.02 6.69 32.57
C TYR A 121 20.62 7.73 31.54
N PRO A 122 21.42 7.97 30.51
CA PRO A 122 21.13 9.06 29.58
C PRO A 122 20.25 8.53 28.43
N PRO A 123 19.05 9.08 28.14
CA PRO A 123 18.06 8.62 27.14
C PRO A 123 18.53 8.19 25.74
N TYR A 124 19.80 8.33 25.37
CA TYR A 124 20.36 7.72 24.16
C TYR A 124 20.15 6.20 24.09
N TYR A 125 19.92 5.50 25.21
CA TYR A 125 19.58 4.07 25.18
C TYR A 125 18.23 3.78 24.51
N LEU A 126 17.33 4.76 24.45
CA LEU A 126 16.05 4.64 23.72
C LEU A 126 16.22 4.91 22.22
N PHE A 127 17.30 5.57 21.82
CA PHE A 127 17.56 6.00 20.44
C PHE A 127 17.54 4.88 19.38
N PRO A 128 18.19 3.72 19.59
CA PRO A 128 18.11 2.62 18.63
C PRO A 128 16.69 2.06 18.48
N PHE A 129 15.76 2.37 19.39
CA PHE A 129 14.36 1.95 19.31
C PHE A 129 13.45 3.01 18.66
N ILE A 130 13.78 4.31 18.76
CA ILE A 130 12.95 5.40 18.21
C ILE A 130 12.86 5.31 16.68
N ILE A 131 13.98 5.15 15.99
CA ILE A 131 14.00 5.14 14.51
C ILE A 131 13.23 3.94 13.95
N PRO A 132 13.44 2.68 14.40
CA PRO A 132 12.65 1.55 13.94
C PRO A 132 11.16 1.68 14.27
N VAL A 133 10.79 2.20 15.44
CA VAL A 133 9.38 2.41 15.83
C VAL A 133 8.71 3.46 14.95
N PHE A 134 9.41 4.55 14.62
CA PHE A 134 8.90 5.56 13.69
C PHE A 134 8.76 5.01 12.27
N VAL A 135 9.77 4.31 11.76
CA VAL A 135 9.68 3.67 10.43
C VAL A 135 8.52 2.68 10.41
N PHE A 136 8.36 1.84 11.43
CA PHE A 136 7.27 0.88 11.52
C PHE A 136 5.89 1.57 11.55
N SER A 137 5.72 2.57 12.40
CA SER A 137 4.44 3.25 12.63
C SER A 137 4.01 4.17 11.49
N PHE A 138 4.96 4.79 10.79
CA PHE A 138 4.67 5.77 9.74
C PHE A 138 4.83 5.24 8.30
N THR A 139 5.43 4.06 8.12
CA THR A 139 5.58 3.47 6.77
C THR A 139 4.90 2.12 6.63
N LEU A 140 5.19 1.15 7.52
CA LEU A 140 4.69 -0.22 7.39
C LEU A 140 3.22 -0.36 7.79
N VAL A 141 2.82 0.24 8.91
CA VAL A 141 1.42 0.20 9.37
C VAL A 141 0.48 0.87 8.36
N PRO A 142 0.74 2.10 7.87
CA PRO A 142 -0.11 2.73 6.86
C PRO A 142 -0.12 1.96 5.54
N PHE A 143 1.02 1.37 5.13
CA PHE A 143 1.08 0.52 3.95
C PHE A 143 0.15 -0.70 4.08
N LYS A 144 0.24 -1.43 5.19
CA LYS A 144 -0.62 -2.61 5.43
C LYS A 144 -2.09 -2.24 5.51
N LEU A 145 -2.42 -1.12 6.16
CA LEU A 145 -3.79 -0.65 6.25
C LEU A 145 -4.35 -0.31 4.86
N ALA A 146 -3.59 0.43 4.05
CA ALA A 146 -3.98 0.78 2.69
C ALA A 146 -4.06 -0.45 1.76
N ALA A 147 -3.16 -1.41 1.92
CA ALA A 147 -3.18 -2.68 1.22
C ALA A 147 -4.47 -3.46 1.52
N ALA A 148 -4.81 -3.57 2.81
CA ALA A 148 -6.02 -4.22 3.29
C ALA A 148 -7.31 -3.51 2.82
N GLU A 149 -7.35 -2.18 2.87
CA GLU A 149 -8.48 -1.39 2.34
C GLU A 149 -8.70 -1.63 0.84
N ASN A 150 -7.63 -1.53 0.05
CA ASN A 150 -7.69 -1.77 -1.39
C ASN A 150 -8.14 -3.19 -1.70
N ARG A 151 -7.62 -4.17 -0.95
CA ARG A 151 -8.01 -5.57 -1.08
C ARG A 151 -9.49 -5.75 -0.75
N SER A 152 -9.97 -5.22 0.38
CA SER A 152 -11.36 -5.30 0.80
C SER A 152 -12.30 -4.75 -0.28
N MET A 153 -11.98 -3.58 -0.82
CA MET A 153 -12.77 -2.95 -1.87
C MET A 153 -12.76 -3.76 -3.18
N LEU A 154 -11.60 -4.26 -3.61
CA LEU A 154 -11.49 -5.13 -4.79
C LEU A 154 -12.21 -6.46 -4.58
N THR A 155 -12.18 -7.03 -3.38
CA THR A 155 -12.91 -8.26 -3.05
C THR A 155 -14.42 -8.04 -3.12
N GLY A 156 -14.92 -6.88 -2.69
CA GLY A 156 -16.32 -6.50 -2.83
C GLY A 156 -16.74 -6.28 -4.28
N LEU A 157 -15.95 -5.55 -5.07
CA LEU A 157 -16.25 -5.25 -6.47
C LEU A 157 -16.20 -6.49 -7.37
N LEU A 158 -15.21 -7.36 -7.17
CA LEU A 158 -14.93 -8.50 -8.06
C LEU A 158 -15.39 -9.83 -7.47
N ARG A 159 -16.06 -9.82 -6.31
CA ARG A 159 -16.50 -11.02 -5.57
C ARG A 159 -15.37 -12.05 -5.41
N LEU A 160 -14.19 -11.55 -5.05
CA LEU A 160 -12.98 -12.37 -4.94
C LEU A 160 -13.06 -13.29 -3.73
N GLN A 161 -12.75 -14.56 -3.95
CA GLN A 161 -12.53 -15.54 -2.89
C GLN A 161 -11.03 -15.88 -2.81
N PRO A 162 -10.45 -16.01 -1.61
CA PRO A 162 -9.06 -16.44 -1.47
C PRO A 162 -8.92 -17.83 -2.11
N SER A 163 -7.97 -17.99 -3.02
CA SER A 163 -7.68 -19.30 -3.57
C SER A 163 -6.99 -20.12 -2.48
N GLY A 164 -7.60 -21.22 -2.04
CA GLY A 164 -7.06 -22.09 -0.99
C GLY A 164 -5.76 -22.82 -1.36
N LYS A 165 -5.14 -22.49 -2.50
CA LYS A 165 -3.81 -22.96 -2.89
C LYS A 165 -2.85 -21.77 -2.78
N ALA A 166 -2.21 -21.67 -1.61
CA ALA A 166 -1.02 -20.85 -1.39
C ALA A 166 0.21 -21.54 -1.97
#